data_AF-A0A2T7HER9-F1
#
_entry.id   AF-A0A2T7HER9-F1
#
_cell.length_a   1.000
_cell.length_b   1.000
_cell.length_c   1.000
_cell.angle_alpha   90.00
_cell.angle_beta   90.00
_cell.angle_gamma   90.00
#
_symmetry.space_group_name_H-M   'P 1'
#
loop_
_entity.id
_entity.type
_entity.pdbx_description
1 polymer ?
#
loop_
_entity_poly.entity_id
_entity_poly.type
_entity_poly.pdbx_seq_one_letter_code
_entity_poly.pdbx_strand_id
1 'polypeptide(L)'
;MTVDEMVEQINAGLQAEGEYTVVATNESGTLTLNTLNSGEKASITLEDGTGTLNLATLGLTAGTTTGTTTEVDTTGADIVVGSSSADTINLSLPELTSEALGIADLDVSTADGAKEALSVLDMAIDEVSNARAEMGATMSRFEFRSAQIDTSIENLDAAQSAIADVDIAKEQATLSAASVKVQAAVAAASQANEMPENLLSLIR
;
A
#
# COMPACT_ATOMS: atom_id res chain seq x y z
N MET A 1 16.01 41.56 2.76
CA MET A 1 14.67 40.98 2.88
C MET A 1 14.50 40.62 4.33
N THR A 2 13.72 41.39 5.08
CA THR A 2 13.40 41.04 6.47
C THR A 2 12.43 39.84 6.47
N VAL A 3 12.35 39.11 7.59
CA VAL A 3 11.41 37.98 7.71
C VAL A 3 9.97 38.43 7.51
N ASP A 4 9.63 39.66 7.89
CA ASP A 4 8.32 40.27 7.65
C ASP A 4 8.06 40.51 6.15
N GLU A 5 9.04 41.01 5.41
CA GLU A 5 8.95 41.16 3.94
C GLU A 5 8.80 39.79 3.25
N MET A 6 9.40 38.74 3.81
CA MET A 6 9.25 37.35 3.31
C MET A 6 7.86 36.78 3.58
N VAL A 7 7.33 36.97 4.79
CA VAL A 7 5.95 36.58 5.15
C VAL A 7 4.96 37.24 4.21
N GLU A 8 5.13 38.53 3.93
CA GLU A 8 4.24 39.29 3.06
C GLU A 8 4.31 38.80 1.60
N GLN A 9 5.50 38.58 1.05
CA GLN A 9 5.66 38.03 -0.30
C GLN A 9 5.10 36.61 -0.43
N ILE A 10 5.31 35.76 0.58
CA ILE A 10 4.80 34.39 0.57
C ILE A 10 3.27 34.41 0.66
N ASN A 11 2.69 35.16 1.60
CA ASN A 11 1.24 35.28 1.70
C ASN A 11 0.60 35.93 0.46
N ALA A 12 1.30 36.83 -0.23
CA ALA A 12 0.84 37.43 -1.49
C ALA A 12 0.94 36.47 -2.68
N GLY A 13 2.05 35.74 -2.82
CA GLY A 13 2.26 34.71 -3.85
C GLY A 13 1.31 33.53 -3.67
N LEU A 14 0.98 33.20 -2.42
CA LEU A 14 -0.10 32.32 -2.09
C LEU A 14 -1.41 32.94 -2.62
N GLN A 15 -1.93 34.07 -2.12
CA GLN A 15 -3.25 34.60 -2.53
C GLN A 15 -3.59 34.64 -4.05
N ALA A 16 -2.59 34.69 -4.93
CA ALA A 16 -2.77 34.58 -6.38
C ALA A 16 -3.40 33.25 -6.89
N GLU A 17 -3.28 32.12 -6.17
CA GLU A 17 -3.84 30.82 -6.59
C GLU A 17 -5.19 30.43 -5.93
N GLY A 18 -5.82 31.36 -5.20
CA GLY A 18 -7.27 31.32 -4.95
C GLY A 18 -7.82 30.36 -3.89
N GLU A 19 -7.00 29.55 -3.19
CA GLU A 19 -7.52 28.69 -2.12
C GLU A 19 -6.44 28.43 -1.05
N TYR A 20 -6.54 29.02 0.14
CA TYR A 20 -5.53 28.81 1.19
C TYR A 20 -6.04 28.03 2.39
N THR A 21 -5.47 26.85 2.52
CA THR A 21 -5.35 26.09 3.77
C THR A 21 -4.05 26.40 4.50
N VAL A 22 -3.13 27.24 3.99
CA VAL A 22 -1.81 27.52 4.60
C VAL A 22 -1.54 29.01 4.77
N VAL A 23 -1.05 29.45 5.93
CA VAL A 23 -0.71 30.85 6.28
C VAL A 23 0.72 30.94 6.80
N ALA A 24 1.52 31.85 6.25
CA ALA A 24 2.84 32.18 6.78
C ALA A 24 2.74 33.19 7.94
N THR A 25 3.44 32.93 9.05
CA THR A 25 3.51 33.79 10.24
C THR A 25 4.97 34.00 10.65
N ASN A 26 5.28 35.15 11.25
CA ASN A 26 6.56 35.39 11.90
C ASN A 26 6.38 35.29 13.42
N GLU A 27 7.11 34.38 14.06
CA GLU A 27 7.23 34.31 15.51
C GLU A 27 8.71 34.46 15.88
N SER A 28 9.07 35.57 16.52
CA SER A 28 10.43 35.86 17.01
C SER A 28 11.57 35.76 15.97
N GLY A 29 11.31 36.10 14.69
CA GLY A 29 12.31 36.04 13.62
C GLY A 29 12.34 34.70 12.87
N THR A 30 11.45 33.78 13.23
CA THR A 30 11.25 32.51 12.53
C THR A 30 10.00 32.58 11.67
N LEU A 31 10.15 32.34 10.37
CA LEU A 31 9.04 32.12 9.46
C LEU A 31 8.38 30.77 9.76
N THR A 32 7.07 30.69 9.96
CA THR A 32 6.33 29.43 10.17
C THR A 32 5.13 29.36 9.24
N LEU A 33 4.93 28.24 8.54
CA LEU A 33 3.76 27.97 7.69
C LEU A 33 2.75 27.13 8.46
N ASN A 34 1.57 27.66 8.75
CA ASN A 34 0.51 26.94 9.46
C ASN A 34 -0.56 26.46 8.47
N THR A 35 -0.91 25.17 8.50
CA THR A 35 -2.09 24.67 7.79
C THR A 35 -3.34 24.82 8.69
N LEU A 36 -4.49 25.27 8.16
CA LEU A 36 -5.69 25.65 8.93
C LEU A 36 -6.69 24.51 9.15
N ASN A 37 -6.46 23.32 8.60
CA ASN A 37 -7.33 22.17 8.85
C ASN A 37 -6.56 21.06 9.58
N SER A 38 -6.96 20.84 10.84
CA SER A 38 -6.60 19.74 11.73
C SER A 38 -5.17 19.74 12.28
N GLY A 39 -4.89 20.63 13.24
CA GLY A 39 -4.03 20.33 14.42
C GLY A 39 -2.55 20.02 14.21
N GLU A 40 -2.09 19.84 12.99
CA GLU A 40 -0.73 19.39 12.63
C GLU A 40 0.01 20.52 11.92
N LYS A 41 0.97 21.14 12.62
CA LYS A 41 1.74 22.28 12.13
C LYS A 41 2.97 21.79 11.36
N ALA A 42 3.00 21.97 10.04
CA ALA A 42 4.21 21.79 9.24
C ALA A 42 5.12 23.03 9.35
N SER A 43 6.07 23.05 10.29
CA SER A 43 6.96 24.20 10.49
C SER A 43 8.21 24.13 9.59
N ILE A 44 8.50 25.20 8.85
CA ILE A 44 9.75 25.38 8.13
C ILE A 44 10.58 26.41 8.90
N THR A 45 11.63 26.01 9.62
CA THR A 45 12.47 26.98 10.34
C THR A 45 13.60 27.43 9.43
N LEU A 46 13.60 28.72 9.07
CA LEU A 46 14.72 29.36 8.38
C LEU A 46 15.50 30.20 9.40
N GLU A 47 16.64 29.69 9.86
CA GLU A 47 17.61 30.43 10.68
C GLU A 47 18.86 30.67 9.81
N ASP A 48 19.27 31.93 9.66
CA ASP A 48 20.54 32.40 9.10
C ASP A 48 21.07 31.66 7.85
N GLY A 49 20.19 31.39 6.86
CA GLY A 49 20.61 30.89 5.54
C GLY A 49 20.78 29.38 5.42
N THR A 50 20.44 28.61 6.46
CA THR A 50 20.27 27.15 6.37
C THR A 50 18.91 26.77 6.93
N GLY A 51 17.91 26.62 6.05
CA GLY A 51 16.57 26.21 6.44
C GLY A 51 16.51 24.72 6.76
N THR A 52 15.99 24.39 7.94
CA THR A 52 15.64 23.00 8.30
C THR A 52 14.15 22.81 8.06
N LEU A 53 13.82 21.90 7.14
CA LEU A 53 12.45 21.53 6.82
C LEU A 53 12.02 20.35 7.71
N ASN A 54 11.19 20.61 8.72
CA ASN A 54 10.66 19.56 9.59
C ASN A 54 9.30 19.07 9.05
N LEU A 55 9.33 17.96 8.30
CA LEU A 55 8.13 17.34 7.69
C LEU A 55 7.50 16.26 8.58
N ALA A 56 8.04 16.01 9.78
CA ALA A 56 7.58 14.92 10.65
C ALA A 56 6.09 15.07 11.03
N THR A 57 5.60 16.30 11.09
CA THR A 57 4.20 16.61 11.42
C THR A 57 3.23 16.40 10.24
N LEU A 58 3.73 16.15 9.03
CA LEU A 58 2.95 15.71 7.86
C LEU A 58 2.96 14.17 7.72
N GLY A 59 3.51 13.45 8.70
CA GLY A 59 3.76 12.00 8.62
C GLY A 59 4.90 11.62 7.67
N LEU A 60 5.70 12.59 7.22
CA LEU A 60 6.84 12.37 6.33
C LEU A 60 8.14 12.56 7.13
N THR A 61 8.69 11.46 7.64
CA THR A 61 10.00 11.47 8.30
C THR A 61 11.07 11.94 7.30
N ALA A 62 11.97 12.83 7.76
CA ALA A 62 13.11 13.29 6.96
C ALA A 62 13.97 12.09 6.52
N GLY A 63 13.79 11.68 5.26
CA GLY A 63 14.43 10.48 4.68
C GLY A 63 13.71 9.95 3.44
N THR A 64 12.40 10.16 3.30
CA THR A 64 11.64 9.63 2.16
C THR A 64 11.71 10.54 0.93
N THR A 65 12.79 10.42 0.16
CA THR A 65 12.80 10.87 -1.24
C THR A 65 12.29 9.72 -2.11
N THR A 66 11.22 9.98 -2.87
CA THR A 66 10.80 9.33 -4.12
C THR A 66 11.65 8.15 -4.60
N GLY A 67 11.09 6.95 -4.47
CA GLY A 67 11.60 5.71 -5.03
C GLY A 67 10.95 4.52 -4.32
N THR A 68 10.46 3.53 -5.06
CA THR A 68 9.71 2.36 -4.59
C THR A 68 10.57 1.38 -3.77
N THR A 69 11.23 1.87 -2.73
CA THR A 69 11.90 1.06 -1.72
C THR A 69 11.53 1.65 -0.37
N THR A 70 10.61 0.98 0.34
CA THR A 70 10.45 1.18 1.78
C THR A 70 11.81 0.90 2.40
N GLU A 71 12.54 1.95 2.79
CA GLU A 71 13.70 1.77 3.65
C GLU A 71 13.18 1.15 4.95
N VAL A 72 13.60 -0.08 5.22
CA VAL A 72 13.37 -0.72 6.50
C VAL A 72 14.32 -0.03 7.47
N ASP A 73 13.78 0.92 8.25
CA ASP A 73 14.52 1.52 9.36
C ASP A 73 15.01 0.39 10.30
N THR A 74 16.22 0.53 10.84
CA THR A 74 16.86 -0.48 11.69
C THR A 74 16.11 -0.71 13.01
N THR A 75 15.17 0.17 13.35
CA THR A 75 14.22 -0.01 14.48
C THR A 75 13.02 -0.89 14.14
N GLY A 76 12.92 -1.36 12.89
CA GLY A 76 11.91 -2.27 12.41
C GLY A 76 10.77 -1.61 11.64
N ALA A 77 10.21 -2.35 10.69
CA ALA A 77 9.10 -1.94 9.85
C ALA A 77 7.94 -2.93 9.95
N ASP A 78 6.73 -2.41 10.19
CA ASP A 78 5.51 -3.21 10.13
C ASP A 78 5.03 -3.34 8.68
N ILE A 79 5.14 -4.56 8.13
CA ILE A 79 4.67 -4.85 6.77
C ILE A 79 3.25 -5.42 6.85
N VAL A 80 2.28 -4.71 6.27
CA VAL A 80 0.89 -5.19 6.17
C VAL A 80 0.81 -6.30 5.13
N VAL A 81 0.31 -7.47 5.55
CA VAL A 81 0.20 -8.70 4.74
C VAL A 81 -1.23 -9.24 4.71
N GLY A 82 -2.20 -8.32 4.79
CA GLY A 82 -3.62 -8.65 4.80
C GLY A 82 -4.50 -7.44 4.49
N SER A 83 -5.80 -7.63 4.60
CA SER A 83 -6.81 -6.60 4.33
C SER A 83 -7.06 -5.67 5.53
N SER A 84 -6.64 -6.08 6.73
CA SER A 84 -6.74 -5.28 7.96
C SER A 84 -5.39 -4.66 8.31
N SER A 85 -5.42 -3.45 8.87
CA SER A 85 -4.23 -2.79 9.43
C SER A 85 -3.61 -3.54 10.62
N ALA A 86 -4.33 -4.52 11.20
CA ALA A 86 -3.81 -5.39 12.25
C ALA A 86 -3.03 -6.61 11.72
N ASP A 87 -3.12 -6.91 10.42
CA ASP A 87 -2.42 -8.02 9.77
C ASP A 87 -1.02 -7.59 9.36
N THR A 88 -0.14 -7.35 10.33
CA THR A 88 1.24 -6.94 10.09
C THR A 88 2.24 -8.02 10.48
N ILE A 89 3.33 -8.09 9.71
CA ILE A 89 4.55 -8.78 10.08
C ILE A 89 5.58 -7.70 10.39
N ASN A 90 6.01 -7.65 11.65
CA ASN A 90 7.10 -6.80 12.06
C ASN A 90 8.42 -7.39 11.52
N LEU A 91 9.18 -6.57 10.81
CA LEU A 91 10.51 -6.88 10.33
C LEU A 91 11.49 -5.95 11.03
N SER A 92 12.20 -6.46 12.04
CA SER A 92 13.23 -5.71 12.77
C SER A 92 14.59 -6.32 12.48
N LEU A 93 15.57 -5.51 12.09
CA LEU A 93 16.95 -5.95 11.93
C LEU A 93 17.79 -5.29 13.03
N PRO A 94 18.39 -6.06 13.96
CA PRO A 94 19.30 -5.49 14.93
C PRO A 94 20.49 -4.82 14.22
N GLU A 95 21.08 -3.82 14.86
CA GLU A 95 22.27 -3.17 14.35
C GLU A 95 23.46 -4.15 14.44
N LEU A 96 24.03 -4.53 13.30
CA LEU A 96 25.14 -5.49 13.20
C LEU A 96 26.45 -4.81 12.75
N THR A 97 26.66 -3.56 13.14
CA THR A 97 27.91 -2.82 12.87
C THR A 97 29.06 -3.36 13.72
N SER A 98 30.30 -3.07 13.31
CA SER A 98 31.49 -3.46 14.10
C SER A 98 31.48 -2.86 15.50
N GLU A 99 30.99 -1.63 15.66
CA GLU A 99 30.76 -1.02 16.97
C GLU A 99 29.66 -1.74 17.76
N ALA A 100 28.49 -2.00 17.16
CA ALA A 100 27.38 -2.66 17.86
C ALA A 100 27.71 -4.09 18.31
N LEU A 101 28.53 -4.80 17.54
CA LEU A 101 29.03 -6.14 17.87
C LEU A 101 30.25 -6.13 18.81
N GLY A 102 30.77 -4.95 19.17
CA GLY A 102 31.93 -4.81 20.06
C GLY A 102 33.26 -5.28 19.44
N ILE A 103 33.34 -5.41 18.12
CA ILE A 103 34.51 -5.94 17.40
C ILE A 103 35.42 -4.84 16.80
N ALA A 104 35.05 -3.56 16.92
CA ALA A 104 35.80 -2.46 16.31
C ALA A 104 37.22 -2.28 16.89
N ASP A 105 37.38 -2.42 18.22
CA ASP A 105 38.61 -2.11 18.95
C ASP A 105 39.34 -3.34 19.52
N LEU A 106 39.17 -4.51 18.90
CA LEU A 106 39.81 -5.76 19.35
C LEU A 106 41.34 -5.69 19.22
N ASP A 107 42.06 -5.82 20.33
CA ASP A 107 43.51 -5.91 20.35
C ASP A 107 44.01 -7.36 20.53
N VAL A 108 44.74 -7.84 19.53
CA VAL A 108 45.35 -9.18 19.50
C VAL A 108 46.87 -9.15 19.71
N SER A 109 47.43 -8.00 20.11
CA SER A 109 48.88 -7.82 20.30
C SER A 109 49.44 -8.62 21.48
N THR A 110 48.58 -9.01 22.44
CA THR A 110 48.95 -9.81 23.61
C THR A 110 48.21 -11.14 23.64
N ALA A 111 48.79 -12.14 24.31
CA ALA A 111 48.17 -13.46 24.42
C ALA A 111 46.84 -13.45 25.20
N ASP A 112 46.68 -12.53 26.15
CA ASP A 112 45.43 -12.38 26.91
C ASP A 112 44.40 -11.57 26.11
N GLY A 113 44.81 -10.49 25.42
CA GLY A 113 43.94 -9.76 24.49
C GLY A 113 43.40 -10.65 23.37
N ALA A 114 44.21 -11.57 22.83
CA ALA A 114 43.77 -12.54 21.84
C ALA A 114 42.71 -13.52 22.38
N LYS A 115 42.75 -13.91 23.67
CA LYS A 115 41.72 -14.78 24.28
C LYS A 115 40.41 -14.04 24.49
N GLU A 116 40.49 -12.80 24.97
CA GLU A 116 39.31 -11.94 25.13
C GLU A 116 38.68 -11.67 23.76
N ALA A 117 39.49 -11.40 22.74
CA ALA A 117 39.03 -11.18 21.38
C ALA A 117 38.28 -12.38 20.80
N LEU A 118 38.76 -13.61 21.05
CA LEU A 118 38.04 -14.83 20.65
C LEU A 118 36.66 -14.91 21.31
N SER A 119 36.56 -14.60 22.60
CA SER A 119 35.27 -14.62 23.31
C SER A 119 34.29 -13.58 22.76
N VAL A 120 34.77 -12.38 22.41
CA VAL A 120 33.93 -11.33 21.82
C VAL A 120 33.49 -11.71 20.41
N LEU A 121 34.39 -12.31 19.62
CA LEU A 121 34.06 -12.82 18.28
C LEU A 121 33.00 -13.93 18.33
N ASP A 122 33.09 -14.86 19.27
CA ASP A 122 32.08 -15.92 19.43
C ASP A 122 30.70 -15.31 19.73
N MET A 123 30.62 -14.33 20.63
CA MET A 123 29.36 -13.62 20.92
C MET A 123 28.84 -12.86 19.69
N ALA A 124 29.71 -12.19 18.94
CA ALA A 124 29.33 -11.48 17.72
C ALA A 124 28.81 -12.44 16.63
N ILE A 125 29.41 -13.62 16.50
CA ILE A 125 28.94 -14.67 15.58
C ILE A 125 27.57 -15.19 16.01
N ASP A 126 27.36 -15.41 17.31
CA ASP A 126 26.06 -15.83 17.85
C ASP A 126 24.98 -14.78 17.58
N GLU A 127 25.28 -13.49 17.77
CA GLU A 127 24.33 -12.40 17.51
C GLU A 127 23.94 -12.32 16.02
N VAL A 128 24.91 -12.38 15.12
CA VAL A 128 24.65 -12.42 13.67
C VAL A 128 23.84 -13.67 13.30
N SER A 129 24.12 -14.80 13.93
CA SER A 129 23.40 -16.05 13.69
C SER A 129 21.96 -15.98 14.18
N ASN A 130 21.71 -15.35 15.33
CA ASN A 130 20.38 -15.09 15.85
C ASN A 130 19.58 -14.16 14.93
N ALA A 131 20.19 -13.05 14.49
CA ALA A 131 19.56 -12.15 13.52
C ALA A 131 19.19 -12.86 12.22
N ARG A 132 20.06 -13.73 11.69
CA ARG A 132 19.75 -14.56 10.51
C ARG A 132 18.62 -15.56 10.76
N ALA A 133 18.58 -16.17 11.94
CA ALA A 133 17.51 -17.10 12.32
C ALA A 133 16.15 -16.37 12.38
N GLU A 134 16.11 -15.18 12.96
CA GLU A 134 14.91 -14.35 13.01
C GLU A 134 14.45 -13.90 11.61
N MET A 135 15.38 -13.49 10.75
CA MET A 135 15.06 -13.18 9.34
C MET A 135 14.51 -14.40 8.61
N GLY A 136 15.08 -15.58 8.81
CA GLY A 136 14.58 -16.83 8.25
C GLY A 136 13.15 -17.15 8.73
N ALA A 137 12.89 -17.01 10.03
CA ALA A 137 11.56 -17.21 10.59
C ALA A 137 10.53 -16.23 10.01
N THR A 138 10.91 -14.96 9.89
CA THR A 138 10.06 -13.92 9.29
C THR A 138 9.80 -14.19 7.81
N MET A 139 10.80 -14.67 7.06
CA MET A 139 10.63 -15.11 5.67
C MET A 139 9.64 -16.28 5.55
N SER A 140 9.73 -17.29 6.42
CA SER A 140 8.76 -18.38 6.45
C SER A 140 7.34 -17.90 6.78
N ARG A 141 7.19 -16.89 7.64
CA ARG A 141 5.89 -16.25 7.90
C ARG A 141 5.34 -15.54 6.67
N PHE A 142 6.18 -14.82 5.92
CA PHE A 142 5.78 -14.19 4.66
C PHE A 142 5.35 -15.23 3.61
N GLU A 143 6.12 -16.31 3.43
CA GLU A 143 5.77 -17.40 2.51
C GLU A 143 4.43 -18.05 2.87
N PHE A 144 4.21 -18.33 4.16
CA PHE A 144 2.93 -18.87 4.64
C PHE A 144 1.77 -17.92 4.38
N ARG A 145 1.93 -16.63 4.67
CA ARG A 145 0.90 -15.61 4.41
C ARG A 145 0.62 -15.46 2.92
N SER A 146 1.65 -15.51 2.07
CA SER A 146 1.49 -15.51 0.61
C SER A 146 0.63 -16.69 0.14
N ALA A 147 0.98 -17.91 0.54
CA ALA A 147 0.23 -19.11 0.17
C ALA A 147 -1.24 -19.05 0.66
N GLN A 148 -1.47 -18.48 1.85
CA GLN A 148 -2.81 -18.28 2.39
C GLN A 148 -3.61 -17.25 1.58
N ILE A 149 -2.98 -16.16 1.11
CA ILE A 149 -3.60 -15.16 0.25
C ILE A 149 -3.95 -15.78 -1.11
N ASP A 150 -3.04 -16.52 -1.72
CA ASP A 150 -3.28 -17.18 -3.00
C ASP A 150 -4.48 -18.14 -2.93
N THR A 151 -4.54 -18.93 -1.85
CA THR A 151 -5.70 -19.81 -1.58
C THR A 151 -6.99 -19.00 -1.37
N SER A 152 -6.91 -17.85 -0.70
CA SER A 152 -8.08 -16.99 -0.52
C SER A 152 -8.54 -16.37 -1.82
N ILE A 153 -7.63 -15.98 -2.71
CA ILE A 153 -7.92 -15.45 -4.04
C ILE A 153 -8.63 -16.53 -4.86
N GLU A 154 -8.09 -17.75 -4.90
CA GLU A 154 -8.72 -18.87 -5.64
C GLU A 154 -10.16 -19.14 -5.15
N ASN A 155 -10.38 -19.13 -3.83
CA ASN A 155 -11.73 -19.31 -3.27
C ASN A 155 -12.68 -18.14 -3.61
N LEU A 156 -12.19 -16.90 -3.59
CA LEU A 156 -12.98 -15.73 -3.93
C LEU A 156 -13.30 -15.70 -5.43
N ASP A 157 -12.35 -16.06 -6.29
CA ASP A 157 -12.54 -16.18 -7.73
C ASP A 157 -13.55 -17.30 -8.05
N ALA A 158 -13.47 -18.44 -7.37
CA ALA A 158 -14.46 -19.51 -7.51
C ALA A 158 -15.86 -19.08 -7.04
N ALA A 159 -15.96 -18.35 -5.93
CA ALA A 159 -17.22 -17.80 -5.45
C ALA A 159 -17.76 -16.72 -6.40
N GLN A 160 -16.89 -15.89 -6.96
CA GLN A 160 -17.25 -14.90 -7.97
C GLN A 160 -17.73 -15.58 -9.25
N SER A 161 -17.03 -16.60 -9.74
CA SER A 161 -17.47 -17.44 -10.86
C SER A 161 -18.85 -18.04 -10.59
N ALA A 162 -19.09 -18.60 -9.40
CA ALA A 162 -20.41 -19.14 -9.05
C ALA A 162 -21.55 -18.09 -9.03
N ILE A 163 -21.24 -16.81 -8.78
CA ILE A 163 -22.23 -15.73 -8.72
C ILE A 163 -22.40 -15.02 -10.07
N ALA A 164 -21.29 -14.76 -10.75
CA ALA A 164 -21.22 -13.96 -11.97
C ALA A 164 -21.35 -14.82 -13.24
N ASP A 165 -20.85 -16.05 -13.21
CA ASP A 165 -21.02 -16.96 -14.33
C ASP A 165 -22.45 -17.49 -14.31
N VAL A 166 -23.22 -17.03 -15.29
CA VAL A 166 -24.50 -17.65 -15.62
C VAL A 166 -24.25 -19.10 -15.98
N ASP A 167 -25.06 -20.01 -15.43
CA ASP A 167 -25.11 -21.40 -15.89
C ASP A 167 -25.46 -21.41 -17.38
N ILE A 168 -24.43 -21.53 -18.23
CA ILE A 168 -24.53 -21.47 -19.68
C ILE A 168 -25.52 -22.54 -20.15
N ALA A 169 -25.61 -23.70 -19.48
CA ALA A 169 -26.56 -24.74 -19.87
C ALA A 169 -28.01 -24.28 -19.68
N LYS A 170 -28.31 -23.60 -18.57
CA LYS A 170 -29.65 -23.07 -18.29
C LYS A 170 -30.02 -21.91 -19.21
N GLU A 171 -29.10 -21.01 -19.49
CA GLU A 171 -29.36 -19.87 -20.38
C GLU A 171 -29.50 -20.32 -21.83
N GLN A 172 -28.69 -21.28 -22.30
CA GLN A 172 -28.84 -21.87 -23.63
C GLN A 172 -30.16 -22.62 -23.81
N ALA A 173 -30.63 -23.32 -22.76
CA ALA A 173 -31.94 -23.97 -22.78
C ALA A 173 -33.08 -22.93 -22.85
N THR A 174 -32.95 -21.84 -22.10
CA THR A 174 -33.92 -20.74 -22.10
C THR A 174 -33.95 -20.03 -23.44
N LEU A 175 -32.78 -19.73 -24.02
CA LEU A 175 -32.61 -19.16 -25.35
C LEU A 175 -33.23 -20.08 -26.42
N SER A 176 -32.92 -21.37 -26.39
CA SER A 176 -33.46 -22.36 -27.33
C SER A 176 -34.98 -22.47 -27.22
N ALA A 177 -35.51 -22.52 -25.99
CA ALA A 177 -36.95 -22.53 -25.74
C ALA A 177 -37.63 -21.24 -26.24
N ALA A 178 -37.00 -20.08 -26.07
CA ALA A 178 -37.48 -18.81 -26.59
C ALA A 178 -37.47 -18.79 -28.13
N SER A 179 -36.39 -19.28 -28.77
CA SER A 179 -36.31 -19.38 -30.24
C SER A 179 -37.38 -20.31 -30.80
N VAL A 180 -37.62 -21.47 -30.18
CA VAL A 180 -38.69 -22.40 -30.59
C VAL A 180 -40.07 -21.76 -30.41
N LYS A 181 -40.31 -21.04 -29.30
CA LYS A 181 -41.57 -20.29 -29.10
C LYS A 181 -41.80 -19.23 -30.16
N VAL A 182 -40.77 -18.48 -30.56
CA VAL A 182 -40.87 -17.47 -31.62
C VAL A 182 -41.20 -18.13 -32.96
N GLN A 183 -40.53 -19.22 -33.32
CA GLN A 183 -40.83 -19.96 -34.55
C GLN A 183 -42.25 -20.54 -34.52
N ALA A 184 -42.70 -21.08 -33.39
CA ALA A 184 -44.06 -21.58 -33.21
C ALA A 184 -45.10 -20.45 -33.27
N ALA A 185 -44.83 -19.28 -32.70
CA ALA A 185 -45.71 -18.11 -32.78
C ALA A 185 -45.85 -17.60 -34.22
N VAL A 186 -44.75 -17.60 -34.99
CA VAL A 186 -44.77 -17.24 -36.41
C VAL A 186 -45.57 -18.26 -37.23
N ALA A 187 -45.37 -19.56 -37.01
CA ALA A 187 -46.14 -20.61 -37.69
C ALA A 187 -47.62 -20.60 -37.30
N ALA A 188 -47.95 -20.34 -36.03
CA ALA A 188 -49.33 -20.20 -35.57
C ALA A 188 -49.99 -18.95 -36.21
N ALA A 189 -49.26 -17.85 -36.31
CA ALA A 189 -49.74 -16.64 -36.98
C ALA A 189 -49.95 -16.85 -38.49
N SER A 190 -49.07 -17.58 -39.17
CA SER A 190 -49.25 -17.90 -40.60
C SER A 190 -50.46 -18.81 -40.81
N GLN A 191 -50.64 -19.84 -39.97
CA GLN A 191 -51.80 -20.73 -40.02
C GLN A 191 -53.12 -19.99 -39.74
N ALA A 192 -53.10 -19.03 -38.79
CA ALA A 192 -54.25 -18.19 -38.50
C ALA A 192 -54.60 -17.24 -39.68
N ASN A 193 -53.61 -16.82 -40.46
CA ASN A 193 -53.85 -16.01 -41.68
C ASN A 193 -54.34 -16.85 -42.88
N GLU A 194 -54.00 -18.13 -42.95
CA GLU A 194 -54.44 -19.02 -44.04
C GLU A 194 -55.85 -19.61 -43.81
N MET A 195 -56.28 -19.75 -42.56
CA MET A 195 -57.62 -20.25 -42.21
C MET A 195 -58.78 -19.45 -42.84
N PRO A 196 -58.79 -18.10 -42.79
CA PRO A 196 -59.84 -17.27 -43.41
C PRO A 196 -59.95 -17.43 -44.92
N GLU A 197 -58.82 -17.54 -45.63
CA GLU A 197 -58.78 -17.71 -47.09
C GLU A 197 -59.36 -19.07 -47.52
N ASN A 198 -59.04 -20.13 -46.76
CA ASN A 198 -59.61 -21.46 -46.98
C ASN A 198 -61.13 -21.50 -46.72
N LEU A 199 -61.62 -20.75 -45.73
CA LEU A 199 -63.06 -20.62 -45.48
C LEU A 199 -63.76 -19.83 -46.61
N LEU A 200 -63.13 -18.80 -47.16
CA LEU A 200 -63.64 -18.04 -48.32
C LEU A 200 -63.67 -18.87 -49.61
N SER A 201 -62.79 -19.86 -49.76
CA SER A 201 -62.85 -20.84 -50.85
C SER A 201 -64.01 -21.83 -50.70
N LEU A 202 -64.52 -22.02 -49.47
CA LEU A 202 -65.59 -22.99 -49.18
C LEU A 202 -67.00 -22.38 -49.32
N ILE A 203 -67.10 -21.04 -49.34
CA ILE A 203 -68.35 -20.29 -49.50
C ILE A 203 -68.60 -19.90 -50.98
N ARG A 204 -67.66 -20.25 -51.88
CA ARG A 204 -67.79 -20.04 -53.33
C ARG A 204 -68.32 -21.26 -54.07
#